data_AF-A0A0S3UAE2-F1
#
_entry.id   AF-A0A0S3UAE2-F1
#
_cell.length_a   1.000
_cell.length_b   1.000
_cell.length_c   1.000
_cell.angle_alpha   90.00
_cell.angle_beta   90.00
_cell.angle_gamma   90.00
#
_symmetry.space_group_name_H-M   'P 1'
#
loop_
_entity.id
_entity.type
_entity.pdbx_description
1 polymer ?
#
loop_
_entity_poly.entity_id
_entity_poly.type
_entity_poly.pdbx_seq_one_letter_code
_entity_poly.pdbx_strand_id
1 'polypeptide(L)'
;MDEAEWEWLMPHADRDAVIMVSDSLDLVDVGYAIANDQTTSVQQWIQDCLIYKPSIEQKSVWNEDQTKRFQALILQPYVLIQELAA
;
A
#
# COMPACT_ATOMS: atom_id res chain seq x y z
N MET A 1 -5.73 -1.40 11.54
CA MET A 1 -5.08 -0.43 10.62
C MET A 1 -4.38 0.55 11.52
N ASP A 2 -3.10 0.78 11.27
CA ASP A 2 -2.28 1.67 12.08
C ASP A 2 -1.73 2.77 11.19
N GLU A 3 -1.58 3.97 11.76
CA GLU A 3 -0.90 5.06 11.06
C GLU A 3 0.60 4.76 11.01
N ALA A 4 1.18 4.88 9.82
CA ALA A 4 2.59 4.68 9.57
C ALA A 4 3.22 5.91 8.89
N GLU A 5 4.43 6.23 9.33
CA GLU A 5 5.31 7.18 8.67
C GLU A 5 5.97 6.52 7.47
N TRP A 6 6.25 7.30 6.41
CA TRP A 6 6.97 6.79 5.25
C TRP A 6 8.32 6.16 5.63
N GLU A 7 9.02 6.75 6.62
CA GLU A 7 10.32 6.27 7.06
C GLU A 7 10.30 4.80 7.53
N TRP A 8 9.19 4.35 8.14
CA TRP A 8 9.04 2.98 8.61
C TRP A 8 8.78 2.01 7.46
N LEU A 9 8.21 2.51 6.36
CA LEU A 9 7.83 1.75 5.17
C LEU A 9 8.99 1.63 4.17
N MET A 10 9.96 2.55 4.18
CA MET A 10 11.16 2.52 3.33
C MET A 10 11.83 1.13 3.22
N PRO A 11 12.16 0.41 4.31
CA PRO A 11 12.81 -0.90 4.21
C PRO A 11 11.93 -1.96 3.52
N HIS A 12 10.61 -1.81 3.57
CA HIS A 12 9.66 -2.67 2.85
C HIS A 12 9.53 -2.25 1.38
N ALA A 13 9.56 -0.95 1.11
CA ALA A 13 9.49 -0.39 -0.23
C ALA A 13 10.74 -0.74 -1.07
N ASP A 14 11.90 -0.81 -0.44
CA ASP A 14 13.17 -1.25 -1.07
C ASP A 14 13.17 -2.74 -1.43
N ARG A 15 12.36 -3.54 -0.74
CA ARG A 15 12.17 -4.97 -1.01
C ARG A 15 11.04 -5.25 -2.00
N ASP A 16 10.48 -4.21 -2.62
CA ASP A 16 9.30 -4.30 -3.49
C ASP A 16 8.09 -5.00 -2.81
N ALA A 17 8.01 -4.86 -1.48
CA ALA A 17 6.99 -5.48 -0.63
C ALA A 17 5.84 -4.54 -0.24
N VAL A 18 5.91 -3.27 -0.64
CA VAL A 18 4.85 -2.28 -0.39
C VAL A 18 3.85 -2.27 -1.54
N ILE A 19 2.57 -2.33 -1.19
CA ILE A 19 1.43 -2.26 -2.13
C ILE A 19 0.58 -1.06 -1.76
N MET A 20 0.39 -0.15 -2.70
CA MET A 20 -0.55 0.95 -2.61
C MET A 20 -1.97 0.45 -2.85
N VAL A 21 -2.90 0.93 -2.03
CA VAL A 21 -4.33 0.71 -2.16
C VAL A 21 -5.01 2.06 -2.37
N SER A 22 -5.80 2.17 -3.42
CA SER A 22 -6.61 3.36 -3.73
C SER A 22 -7.61 3.65 -2.62
N ASP A 23 -7.90 4.93 -2.35
CA ASP A 23 -8.88 5.41 -1.37
C ASP A 23 -10.32 4.92 -1.65
N SER A 24 -10.56 4.42 -2.86
CA SER A 24 -11.84 3.81 -3.25
C SER A 24 -12.04 2.39 -2.70
N LEU A 25 -10.99 1.76 -2.15
CA LEU A 25 -11.03 0.42 -1.57
C LEU A 25 -10.76 0.48 -0.07
N ASP A 26 -11.38 -0.43 0.67
CA ASP A 26 -11.06 -0.65 2.07
C ASP A 26 -9.79 -1.49 2.22
N LEU A 27 -8.82 -0.98 3.00
CA LEU A 27 -7.52 -1.60 3.19
C LEU A 27 -7.62 -3.01 3.82
N VAL A 28 -8.60 -3.24 4.71
CA VAL A 28 -8.83 -4.53 5.37
C VAL A 28 -9.48 -5.51 4.40
N ASP A 29 -10.43 -5.08 3.57
CA ASP A 29 -11.02 -5.94 2.53
C ASP A 29 -9.98 -6.41 1.52
N VAL A 30 -9.11 -5.50 1.07
CA VAL A 30 -7.99 -5.85 0.17
C VAL A 30 -7.04 -6.82 0.87
N GLY A 31 -6.68 -6.55 2.13
CA GLY A 31 -5.84 -7.45 2.91
C GLY A 31 -6.45 -8.84 3.06
N TYR A 32 -7.74 -8.92 3.39
CA TYR A 32 -8.46 -10.19 3.49
C TYR A 32 -8.45 -10.96 2.17
N ALA A 33 -8.72 -10.28 1.06
CA ALA A 33 -8.71 -10.90 -0.27
C ALA A 33 -7.34 -11.47 -0.64
N ILE A 34 -6.24 -10.76 -0.34
CA ILE A 34 -4.88 -11.26 -0.57
C ILE A 34 -4.55 -12.43 0.35
N ALA A 35 -4.87 -12.35 1.65
CA ALA A 35 -4.61 -13.43 2.61
C ALA A 35 -5.37 -14.73 2.29
N ASN A 36 -6.52 -14.63 1.63
CA ASN A 36 -7.36 -15.77 1.25
C ASN A 36 -7.18 -16.20 -0.21
N ASP A 37 -6.11 -15.75 -0.89
CA ASP A 37 -5.82 -16.08 -2.29
C ASP A 37 -7.01 -15.82 -3.24
N GLN A 38 -7.75 -14.73 -3.02
CA GLN A 38 -8.85 -14.31 -3.90
C GLN A 38 -8.33 -13.67 -5.19
N THR A 39 -7.61 -14.48 -5.97
CA THR A 39 -6.86 -14.08 -7.17
C THR A 39 -7.70 -13.31 -8.19
N THR A 40 -8.97 -13.66 -8.38
CA THR A 40 -9.87 -12.95 -9.31
C THR A 40 -10.08 -11.49 -8.91
N SER A 41 -10.43 -11.23 -7.63
CA SER A 41 -10.63 -9.87 -7.12
C SER A 41 -9.33 -9.06 -7.16
N VAL A 42 -8.24 -9.68 -6.71
CA VAL A 42 -6.91 -9.05 -6.69
C VAL A 42 -6.44 -8.69 -8.11
N GLN A 43 -6.60 -9.59 -9.08
CA GLN A 43 -6.26 -9.31 -10.48
C GLN A 43 -7.10 -8.19 -11.07
N GLN A 44 -8.39 -8.15 -10.76
CA GLN A 44 -9.26 -7.07 -11.21
C GLN A 44 -8.80 -5.71 -10.66
N TRP A 45 -8.50 -5.63 -9.37
CA TRP A 45 -7.99 -4.37 -8.78
C TRP A 45 -6.63 -3.95 -9.36
N ILE A 46 -5.78 -4.89 -9.75
CA ILE A 46 -4.52 -4.58 -10.45
C ILE A 46 -4.82 -4.01 -11.84
N GLN A 47 -5.74 -4.61 -12.60
CA GLN A 47 -6.12 -4.15 -13.94
C GLN A 47 -6.79 -2.77 -13.91
N ASP A 48 -7.59 -2.53 -12.89
CA ASP A 48 -8.28 -1.26 -12.66
C ASP A 48 -7.37 -0.19 -12.03
N CYS A 49 -6.08 -0.50 -11.81
CA CYS A 49 -5.10 0.36 -11.13
C CYS A 49 -5.52 0.79 -9.71
N LEU A 50 -6.36 0.00 -9.05
CA LEU A 50 -6.84 0.25 -7.69
C LEU A 50 -5.87 -0.26 -6.63
N ILE A 51 -5.07 -1.28 -6.96
CA ILE A 51 -3.91 -1.68 -6.16
C ILE A 51 -2.69 -1.75 -7.06
N TYR A 52 -1.58 -1.18 -6.61
CA TYR A 52 -0.38 -1.06 -7.43
C TYR A 52 0.88 -0.94 -6.57
N LYS A 53 2.06 -1.10 -7.16
CA LYS A 53 3.32 -0.82 -6.47
C LYS A 53 3.68 0.66 -6.58
N PRO A 54 4.17 1.29 -5.51
CA PRO A 54 4.56 2.69 -5.55
C PRO A 54 5.66 2.93 -6.61
N SER A 55 5.47 3.93 -7.46
CA SER A 55 6.45 4.29 -8.49
C SER A 55 7.71 4.92 -7.87
N ILE A 56 8.81 4.98 -8.62
CA ILE A 56 10.05 5.63 -8.16
C ILE A 56 9.78 7.11 -7.85
N GLU A 57 8.99 7.78 -8.68
CA GLU A 57 8.63 9.19 -8.47
C GLU A 57 7.82 9.39 -7.19
N GLN A 58 6.85 8.52 -6.92
CA GLN A 58 6.07 8.56 -5.67
C GLN A 58 6.96 8.37 -4.45
N LYS A 59 7.85 7.37 -4.47
CA LYS A 59 8.83 7.15 -3.38
C LYS A 59 9.72 8.38 -3.16
N SER A 60 10.17 9.03 -4.23
CA SER A 60 10.96 10.26 -4.12
C SER A 60 10.18 11.40 -3.48
N VAL A 61 8.91 11.60 -3.86
CA VAL A 61 8.05 12.62 -3.24
C VAL A 61 7.87 12.36 -1.74
N TRP A 62 7.60 11.13 -1.33
CA TRP A 62 7.43 10.78 0.08
C TRP A 62 8.75 10.84 0.88
N ASN A 63 9.88 10.60 0.23
CA ASN A 63 11.21 10.80 0.85
C ASN A 63 11.48 12.29 1.14
N GLU A 64 10.98 13.19 0.30
CA GLU A 64 11.12 14.64 0.49
C GLU A 64 10.10 15.20 1.50
N ASP A 65 8.93 14.57 1.61
CA ASP A 65 7.83 14.99 2.50
C ASP A 65 7.66 14.06 3.72
N GLN A 66 8.38 14.37 4.79
CA GLN A 66 8.30 13.66 6.08
C GLN A 66 6.96 13.85 6.81
N THR A 67 6.08 14.74 6.33
CA THR A 67 4.76 14.94 6.95
C THR A 67 3.74 13.92 6.48
N LYS A 68 4.04 13.17 5.42
CA LYS A 68 3.15 12.15 4.85
C LYS A 68 2.89 11.02 5.84
N ARG A 69 1.60 10.75 6.03
CA ARG A 69 1.07 9.65 6.83
C ARG A 69 0.33 8.67 5.94
N PHE A 70 0.44 7.40 6.28
CA PHE A 70 -0.21 6.31 5.56
C PHE A 70 -0.99 5.47 6.56
N GLN A 71 -2.14 4.96 6.15
CA GLN A 71 -2.70 3.80 6.83
C GLN A 71 -1.94 2.56 6.35
N ALA A 72 -1.42 1.77 7.27
CA ALA A 72 -0.70 0.55 6.96
C ALA A 72 -1.41 -0.68 7.52
N LEU A 73 -1.34 -1.76 6.74
CA LEU A 73 -1.76 -3.10 7.12
C LEU A 73 -0.65 -4.09 6.75
N ILE A 74 -0.07 -4.71 7.78
CA ILE A 74 1.03 -5.68 7.62
C ILE A 74 0.43 -7.03 7.21
N LEU A 75 0.79 -7.51 6.03
CA LEU A 75 0.30 -8.76 5.46
C LEU A 75 1.46 -9.56 4.88
N GLN A 76 2.20 -10.25 5.75
CA GLN A 76 3.47 -10.88 5.36
C GLN A 76 3.31 -11.79 4.13
N PRO A 77 4.21 -11.68 3.13
CA PRO A 77 5.46 -10.88 3.13
C PRO A 77 5.30 -9.41 2.73
N TYR A 78 4.08 -8.94 2.45
CA TYR A 78 3.76 -7.60 1.95
C TYR A 78 3.31 -6.62 3.05
N VAL A 79 3.31 -5.34 2.72
CA VAL A 79 2.70 -4.28 3.52
C VAL A 79 1.79 -3.48 2.61
N LEU A 80 0.50 -3.49 2.91
CA LEU A 80 -0.49 -2.70 2.22
C LEU A 80 -0.54 -1.32 2.85
N ILE A 81 -0.53 -0.28 2.02
CA ILE A 81 -0.60 1.10 2.47
C ILE A 81 -1.61 1.90 1.67
N GLN A 82 -2.21 2.89 2.31
CA GLN A 82 -3.14 3.84 1.71
C GLN A 82 -2.76 5.24 2.19
N GLU A 83 -2.78 6.23 1.30
CA GLU A 83 -2.44 7.60 1.68
C GLU A 83 -3.52 8.16 2.61
N LEU A 84 -3.13 8.75 3.73
CA LEU A 84 -4.07 9.53 4.53
C LEU A 84 -4.20 10.90 3.84
N ALA A 85 -5.39 11.18 3.28
CA ALA A 85 -5.72 12.52 2.83
C ALA A 85 -5.53 13.49 4.02
N ALA A 86 -4.70 14.51 3.79
CA ALA A 86 -4.42 15.57 4.76
C ALA A 86 -5.65 16.45 5.04
#